data_AF-A0A527WYF4-F1
#
_entry.id   AF-A0A527WYF4-F1
#
_cell.length_a   1.000
_cell.length_b   1.000
_cell.length_c   1.000
_cell.angle_alpha   90.00
_cell.angle_beta   90.00
_cell.angle_gamma   90.00
#
_symmetry.space_group_name_H-M   'P 1'
#
loop_
_entity.id
_entity.type
_entity.pdbx_description
1 polymer ?
#
loop_
_entity_poly.entity_id
_entity_poly.type
_entity_poly.pdbx_seq_one_letter_code
_entity_poly.pdbx_strand_id
1 'polypeptide(L)'
;EGGRFRPVTVQLDASDAPLRVLVDLTARAERVAGQQRTVLTLTAASGGRTALASALSFNHTDNPRQASPQLPDKIFRDEAGVIDRITSGPYVFTVGPGDADGIDMRAVDLVLRAGTGSIDERAAPAGYTLMGVGLAGLVLSLVFGRRGGGHPQNPNSQPPPPRWGRGGAP
;
A
#
# COMPACT_ATOMS: atom_id res chain seq x y z
N GLU A 1 37.03 0.22 3.74
CA GLU A 1 36.92 -0.90 2.78
C GLU A 1 35.44 -1.20 2.58
N GLY A 2 34.89 -0.93 1.39
CA GLY A 2 33.47 -1.14 1.11
C GLY A 2 33.17 -2.63 1.00
N GLY A 3 32.12 -3.09 1.69
CA GLY A 3 31.64 -4.46 1.58
C GLY A 3 31.35 -4.81 0.12
N ARG A 4 31.90 -5.93 -0.37
CA ARG A 4 31.66 -6.40 -1.74
C ARG A 4 30.19 -6.82 -1.88
N PHE A 5 29.48 -6.24 -2.84
CA PHE A 5 28.15 -6.72 -3.22
C PHE A 5 28.24 -8.19 -3.66
N ARG A 6 27.38 -9.04 -3.09
CA ARG A 6 27.33 -10.47 -3.41
C ARG A 6 26.05 -10.73 -4.20
N PRO A 7 26.15 -11.40 -5.37
CA PRO A 7 24.97 -11.89 -6.05
C PRO A 7 24.20 -12.87 -5.15
N VAL A 8 22.88 -12.77 -5.17
CA VAL A 8 21.98 -13.65 -4.41
C VAL A 8 21.19 -14.50 -5.40
N THR A 9 21.21 -15.81 -5.20
CA THR A 9 20.39 -16.74 -6.00
C THR A 9 19.15 -17.12 -5.21
N VAL A 10 17.97 -16.97 -5.81
CA VAL A 10 16.68 -17.31 -5.22
C VAL A 10 15.95 -18.27 -6.15
N GLN A 11 15.42 -19.36 -5.59
CA GLN A 11 14.53 -20.25 -6.32
C GLN A 11 13.14 -19.64 -6.31
N LEU A 12 12.63 -19.31 -7.50
CA LEU A 12 11.29 -18.76 -7.66
C LEU A 12 10.42 -19.76 -8.41
N ASP A 13 9.13 -19.77 -8.10
CA ASP A 13 8.12 -20.51 -8.85
C ASP A 13 7.21 -19.56 -9.65
N ALA A 14 6.57 -20.08 -10.70
CA ALA A 14 5.55 -19.36 -11.45
C ALA A 14 4.44 -18.80 -10.54
N SER A 15 4.12 -19.47 -9.43
CA SER A 15 3.13 -18.99 -8.45
C SER A 15 3.53 -17.75 -7.68
N ASP A 16 4.82 -17.38 -7.66
CA ASP A 16 5.30 -16.17 -6.96
C ASP A 16 4.96 -14.88 -7.74
N ALA A 17 4.51 -15.02 -8.99
CA ALA A 17 4.14 -13.91 -9.83
C ALA A 17 2.82 -13.24 -9.39
N PRO A 18 2.72 -11.90 -9.43
CA PRO A 18 3.79 -10.96 -9.77
C PRO A 18 4.74 -10.73 -8.58
N LEU A 19 6.04 -10.59 -8.89
CA LEU A 19 7.09 -10.38 -7.91
C LEU A 19 7.57 -8.93 -7.91
N ARG A 20 7.31 -8.20 -6.83
CA ARG A 20 7.89 -6.88 -6.59
C ARG A 20 9.28 -7.01 -6.02
N VAL A 21 10.22 -6.27 -6.59
CA VAL A 21 11.62 -6.26 -6.20
C VAL A 21 11.95 -4.91 -5.57
N LEU A 22 12.24 -4.94 -4.28
CA LEU A 22 12.52 -3.77 -3.46
C LEU A 22 13.95 -3.85 -2.94
N VAL A 23 14.59 -2.70 -2.76
CA VAL A 23 15.92 -2.63 -2.15
C VAL A 23 15.88 -1.66 -0.98
N ASP A 24 16.37 -2.12 0.16
CA ASP A 24 16.59 -1.32 1.36
C ASP A 24 18.07 -0.95 1.45
N LEU A 25 18.36 0.35 1.48
CA LEU A 25 19.69 0.89 1.72
C LEU A 25 19.74 1.48 3.13
N THR A 26 20.64 0.95 3.96
CA THR A 26 20.97 1.54 5.25
C THR A 26 22.20 2.44 5.10
N ALA A 27 22.04 3.75 5.27
CA ALA A 27 23.09 4.74 5.14
C ALA A 27 22.80 6.00 5.98
N ARG A 28 23.77 6.91 6.09
CA ARG A 28 23.56 8.23 6.72
C ARG A 28 22.63 9.10 5.89
N ALA A 29 21.63 9.68 6.53
CA ALA A 29 20.52 10.31 5.83
C ALA A 29 20.92 11.52 4.97
N GLU A 30 21.83 12.34 5.48
CA GLU A 30 22.28 13.57 4.84
C GLU A 30 23.02 13.30 3.53
N ARG A 31 23.66 12.12 3.41
CA ARG A 31 24.43 11.72 2.23
C ARG A 31 23.54 11.21 1.10
N VAL A 32 22.41 10.59 1.41
CA VAL A 32 21.50 10.02 0.42
C VAL A 32 20.54 11.10 -0.12
N ALA A 33 19.95 11.92 0.76
CA ALA A 33 18.95 12.92 0.37
C ALA A 33 19.51 14.03 -0.55
N GLY A 34 20.83 14.30 -0.49
CA GLY A 34 21.50 15.28 -1.35
C GLY A 34 21.86 14.75 -2.75
N GLN A 35 21.61 13.47 -3.05
CA GLN A 35 22.05 12.84 -4.29
C GLN A 35 20.93 12.77 -5.33
N GLN A 36 21.20 13.31 -6.51
CA GLN A 36 20.33 13.19 -7.69
C GLN A 36 20.78 12.08 -8.66
N ARG A 37 21.82 11.32 -8.29
CA ARG A 37 22.47 10.30 -9.12
C ARG A 37 22.08 8.89 -8.66
N THR A 38 22.25 7.93 -9.56
CA THR A 38 22.07 6.51 -9.28
C THR A 38 23.01 6.07 -8.16
N VAL A 39 22.45 5.55 -7.06
CA VAL A 39 23.20 5.07 -5.90
C VAL A 39 23.56 3.60 -6.06
N LEU A 40 22.60 2.79 -6.52
CA LEU A 40 22.79 1.35 -6.76
C LEU A 40 22.21 0.96 -8.11
N THR A 41 22.79 -0.08 -8.70
CA THR A 41 22.21 -0.79 -9.84
C THR A 41 21.75 -2.17 -9.38
N LEU A 42 20.61 -2.63 -9.87
CA LEU A 42 20.11 -3.98 -9.65
C LEU A 42 19.84 -4.66 -10.98
N THR A 43 20.32 -5.88 -11.15
CA THR A 43 19.97 -6.76 -12.26
C THR A 43 19.44 -8.09 -11.72
N ALA A 44 18.32 -8.55 -12.23
CA ALA A 44 17.81 -9.90 -12.02
C ALA A 44 17.87 -10.67 -13.33
N ALA A 45 18.46 -11.87 -13.32
CA ALA A 45 18.56 -12.72 -14.50
C ALA A 45 18.20 -14.17 -14.17
N SER A 46 17.59 -14.86 -15.13
CA SER A 46 17.30 -16.30 -15.05
C SER A 46 17.56 -16.96 -16.40
N GLY A 47 18.17 -18.15 -16.38
CA GLY A 47 18.49 -18.89 -17.60
C GLY A 47 19.29 -18.09 -18.64
N GLY A 48 20.20 -17.23 -18.19
CA GLY A 48 21.02 -16.36 -19.06
C GLY A 48 20.30 -15.16 -19.67
N ARG A 49 19.04 -14.90 -19.30
CA ARG A 49 18.26 -13.74 -19.76
C ARG A 49 17.98 -12.76 -18.62
N THR A 50 18.10 -11.47 -18.91
CA THR A 50 17.73 -10.42 -17.97
C THR A 50 16.22 -10.35 -17.82
N ALA A 51 15.73 -10.51 -16.60
CA ALA A 51 14.33 -10.38 -16.24
C ALA A 51 14.00 -8.96 -15.74
N LEU A 52 14.94 -8.31 -15.06
CA LEU A 52 14.81 -6.94 -14.55
C LEU A 52 16.18 -6.27 -14.54
N ALA A 53 16.24 -4.99 -14.89
CA ALA A 53 17.40 -4.14 -14.68
C ALA A 53 16.92 -2.76 -14.25
N SER A 54 17.49 -2.22 -13.17
CA SER A 54 17.03 -0.95 -12.59
C SER A 54 18.17 -0.16 -11.98
N ALA A 55 18.06 1.17 -12.08
CA ALA A 55 18.92 2.14 -11.45
C ALA A 55 18.16 2.77 -10.27
N LEU A 56 18.73 2.68 -9.07
CA LEU A 56 18.09 3.07 -7.82
C LEU A 56 18.73 4.34 -7.28
N SER A 57 17.93 5.37 -7.08
CA SER A 57 18.37 6.68 -6.60
C SER A 57 17.93 6.98 -5.17
N PHE A 58 16.95 6.25 -4.63
CA PHE A 58 16.43 6.42 -3.25
C PHE A 58 15.90 7.83 -2.92
N ASN A 59 15.76 8.68 -3.93
CA ASN A 59 15.30 10.07 -3.84
C ASN A 59 13.79 10.20 -3.59
N HIS A 60 13.00 9.16 -3.90
CA HIS A 60 11.55 9.14 -3.68
C HIS A 60 11.14 8.69 -2.27
N THR A 61 12.09 8.43 -1.37
CA THR A 61 11.77 8.10 0.02
C THR A 61 11.54 9.37 0.82
N ASP A 62 10.31 9.89 0.83
CA ASP A 62 9.96 11.12 1.57
C ASP A 62 10.18 10.98 3.10
N ASN A 63 10.04 9.76 3.64
CA ASN A 63 10.22 9.47 5.06
C ASN A 63 11.03 8.18 5.27
N PRO A 64 12.38 8.26 5.20
CA PRO A 64 13.22 7.09 5.42
C PRO A 64 13.09 6.59 6.85
N ARG A 65 12.97 5.27 7.00
CA ARG A 65 12.74 4.63 8.31
C ARG A 65 14.00 4.74 9.15
N GLN A 66 13.85 4.94 10.45
CA GLN A 66 15.00 4.94 11.35
C GLN A 66 15.47 3.51 11.59
N ALA A 67 16.76 3.23 11.38
CA ALA A 67 17.33 1.89 11.63
C ALA A 67 17.44 1.61 13.13
N SER A 68 17.87 2.61 13.90
CA SER A 68 17.95 2.57 15.36
C SER A 68 17.80 3.98 15.95
N PRO A 69 17.09 4.17 17.07
CA PRO A 69 16.99 5.46 17.75
C PRO A 69 18.35 6.04 18.19
N GLN A 70 19.35 5.19 18.36
CA GLN A 70 20.68 5.56 18.86
C GLN A 70 21.69 5.89 17.76
N LEU A 71 21.37 5.54 16.50
CA LEU A 71 22.26 5.71 15.36
C LEU A 71 21.68 6.75 14.38
N PRO A 72 22.53 7.54 13.70
CA PRO A 72 22.07 8.49 12.70
C PRO A 72 21.63 7.81 11.39
N ASP A 73 21.82 6.49 11.26
CA ASP A 73 21.54 5.76 10.03
C ASP A 73 20.03 5.62 9.80
N LYS A 74 19.65 5.73 8.53
CA LYS A 74 18.29 5.53 8.07
C LYS A 74 18.24 4.48 6.98
N ILE A 75 17.08 3.84 6.87
CA ILE A 75 16.74 2.86 5.86
C ILE A 75 15.92 3.57 4.79
N PHE A 76 16.52 3.69 3.63
CA PHE A 76 15.90 4.17 2.40
C PHE A 76 15.38 2.98 1.62
N ARG A 77 14.18 3.09 1.04
CA ARG A 77 13.59 2.00 0.25
C ARG A 77 13.29 2.51 -1.15
N ASP A 78 13.75 1.78 -2.15
CA ASP A 78 13.43 2.05 -3.54
C ASP A 78 12.88 0.79 -4.22
N GLU A 79 12.00 0.97 -5.20
CA GLU A 79 11.40 -0.12 -5.96
C GLU A 79 12.17 -0.29 -7.28
N ALA A 80 12.83 -1.43 -7.44
CA ALA A 80 13.54 -1.73 -8.68
C ALA A 80 12.58 -2.05 -9.82
N GLY A 81 11.40 -2.59 -9.50
CA GLY A 81 10.33 -2.87 -10.44
C GLY A 81 9.58 -4.16 -10.09
N VAL A 82 8.72 -4.57 -11.03
CA VAL A 82 7.89 -5.77 -10.93
C VAL A 82 8.27 -6.76 -12.03
N ILE A 83 8.43 -8.03 -11.66
CA ILE A 83 8.54 -9.13 -12.62
C ILE A 83 7.15 -9.78 -12.73
N ASP A 84 6.44 -9.47 -13.80
CA ASP A 84 5.04 -9.89 -14.00
C ASP A 84 4.87 -11.39 -14.22
N ARG A 85 5.86 -12.02 -14.87
CA ARG A 85 5.86 -13.44 -15.19
C ARG A 85 7.17 -14.07 -14.75
N ILE A 86 7.06 -15.14 -13.98
CA ILE A 86 8.19 -15.88 -13.45
C ILE A 86 8.23 -17.24 -14.14
N THR A 87 9.41 -17.62 -14.62
CA THR A 87 9.66 -19.00 -15.07
C THR A 87 10.25 -19.74 -13.89
N SER A 88 9.63 -20.85 -13.44
CA SER A 88 10.14 -21.59 -12.29
C SER A 88 11.62 -21.95 -12.47
N GLY A 89 12.43 -21.63 -11.46
CA GLY A 89 13.87 -21.87 -11.48
C GLY A 89 14.70 -20.82 -10.75
N PRO A 90 16.03 -20.89 -10.90
CA PRO A 90 16.94 -19.97 -10.23
C PRO A 90 16.94 -18.59 -10.88
N TYR A 91 16.79 -17.57 -10.04
CA TYR A 91 17.01 -16.17 -10.38
C TYR A 91 18.23 -15.65 -9.62
N VAL A 92 19.15 -15.03 -10.35
CA VAL A 92 20.33 -14.38 -9.79
C VAL A 92 20.09 -12.87 -9.76
N PHE A 93 20.09 -12.31 -8.56
CA PHE A 93 20.00 -10.89 -8.30
C PHE A 93 21.39 -10.35 -8.00
N THR A 94 21.83 -9.39 -8.80
CA THR A 94 23.14 -8.75 -8.66
C THR A 94 22.92 -7.27 -8.38
N VAL A 95 23.35 -6.84 -7.20
CA VAL A 95 23.44 -5.41 -6.84
C VAL A 95 24.85 -4.92 -7.14
N GLY A 96 24.97 -3.73 -7.70
CA GLY A 96 26.25 -3.05 -7.93
C GLY A 96 26.19 -1.59 -7.51
N PRO A 97 27.37 -0.94 -7.39
CA PRO A 97 27.42 0.50 -7.20
C PRO A 97 26.82 1.22 -8.41
N GLY A 98 26.20 2.38 -8.17
CA GLY A 98 25.86 3.36 -9.20
C GLY A 98 26.94 4.44 -9.34
N ASP A 99 26.53 5.57 -9.90
CA ASP A 99 27.40 6.72 -10.22
C ASP A 99 27.43 7.78 -9.09
N ALA A 100 26.76 7.51 -7.97
CA ALA A 100 26.77 8.38 -6.79
C ALA A 100 27.96 8.06 -5.89
N ASP A 101 28.83 9.06 -5.71
CA ASP A 101 29.98 8.97 -4.82
C ASP A 101 29.67 9.44 -3.40
N GLY A 102 30.49 9.00 -2.44
CA GLY A 102 30.49 9.53 -1.07
C GLY A 102 29.30 9.11 -0.19
N ILE A 103 28.55 8.09 -0.62
CA ILE A 103 27.53 7.43 0.20
C ILE A 103 28.23 6.45 1.15
N ASP A 104 28.10 6.68 2.46
CA ASP A 104 28.56 5.74 3.48
C ASP A 104 27.51 4.64 3.67
N MET A 105 27.56 3.62 2.80
CA MET A 105 26.63 2.49 2.79
C MET A 105 27.00 1.50 3.89
N ARG A 106 26.05 1.21 4.78
CA ARG A 106 26.22 0.22 5.85
C ARG A 106 25.69 -1.15 5.49
N ALA A 107 24.49 -1.20 4.92
CA ALA A 107 23.83 -2.43 4.52
C ALA A 107 22.96 -2.20 3.29
N VAL A 108 22.83 -3.24 2.48
CA VAL A 108 21.90 -3.29 1.35
C VAL A 108 21.15 -4.60 1.42
N ASP A 109 19.84 -4.52 1.61
CA ASP A 109 18.97 -5.67 1.71
C ASP A 109 18.07 -5.75 0.48
N LEU A 110 18.06 -6.93 -0.14
CA LEU A 110 17.14 -7.26 -1.23
C LEU A 110 15.85 -7.81 -0.62
N VAL A 111 14.72 -7.18 -0.94
CA VAL A 111 13.40 -7.60 -0.45
C VAL A 111 12.54 -7.99 -1.65
N LEU A 112 12.18 -9.27 -1.69
CA LEU A 112 11.30 -9.85 -2.71
C LEU A 112 9.90 -10.01 -2.13
N ARG A 113 8.88 -9.51 -2.84
CA ARG A 113 7.48 -9.60 -2.41
C ARG A 113 6.60 -10.19 -3.51
N ALA A 114 6.24 -11.46 -3.33
CA ALA A 114 5.35 -12.20 -4.21
C ALA A 114 3.87 -11.80 -4.03
N GLY A 115 3.04 -12.11 -5.03
CA GLY A 115 1.58 -12.02 -4.93
C GLY A 115 1.00 -10.61 -4.75
N THR A 116 1.78 -9.57 -5.05
CA THR A 116 1.29 -8.19 -4.97
C THR A 116 0.78 -7.74 -6.33
N GLY A 117 -0.37 -8.30 -6.72
CA GLY A 117 -1.09 -7.90 -7.92
C GLY A 117 -1.11 -6.39 -8.08
N SER A 118 -0.71 -5.89 -9.25
CA SER A 118 -1.23 -4.61 -9.71
C SER A 118 -2.74 -4.74 -9.76
N ILE A 119 -3.46 -3.74 -9.25
CA ILE A 119 -4.91 -3.69 -9.43
C ILE A 119 -5.13 -3.62 -10.94
N ASP A 120 -5.77 -4.65 -11.51
CA ASP A 120 -6.09 -4.66 -12.94
C ASP A 120 -6.92 -3.39 -13.23
N GLU A 121 -6.43 -2.52 -14.11
CA GLU A 121 -7.12 -1.29 -14.48
C GLU A 121 -8.52 -1.56 -15.05
N ARG A 122 -8.75 -2.76 -15.57
CA ARG A 122 -10.07 -3.24 -16.02
C ARG A 122 -11.06 -3.45 -14.87
N ALA A 123 -10.60 -3.53 -13.63
CA ALA A 123 -11.46 -3.59 -12.45
C ALA A 123 -11.94 -2.19 -12.00
N ALA A 124 -11.36 -1.10 -12.50
CA ALA A 124 -11.74 0.25 -12.11
C ALA A 124 -13.25 0.56 -12.37
N PRO A 125 -13.83 0.21 -13.54
CA PRO A 125 -15.27 0.38 -13.77
C PRO A 125 -16.15 -0.37 -12.77
N ALA A 126 -15.76 -1.58 -12.36
CA ALA A 126 -16.49 -2.36 -11.37
C ALA A 126 -16.48 -1.67 -9.99
N GLY A 127 -15.33 -1.10 -9.60
CA GLY A 127 -15.19 -0.30 -8.38
C GLY A 127 -16.12 0.92 -8.37
N TYR A 128 -16.18 1.67 -9.49
CA TYR A 128 -17.10 2.80 -9.61
C TYR A 128 -18.57 2.37 -9.55
N THR A 129 -18.91 1.22 -10.16
CA THR A 129 -20.27 0.69 -10.13
C THR A 129 -20.69 0.33 -8.70
N LEU A 130 -19.82 -0.34 -7.94
CA LEU A 130 -20.04 -0.65 -6.53
C LEU A 130 -20.18 0.60 -5.66
N MET A 131 -19.34 1.61 -5.87
CA MET A 131 -19.48 2.92 -5.19
C MET A 131 -20.82 3.57 -5.52
N GLY A 132 -21.23 3.57 -6.79
CA GLY A 132 -22.51 4.13 -7.23
C GLY A 132 -23.71 3.43 -6.59
N VAL A 133 -23.71 2.09 -6.58
CA VAL A 133 -24.76 1.29 -5.92
C VAL A 133 -24.79 1.55 -4.41
N GLY A 134 -23.62 1.59 -3.75
CA GLY A 134 -23.51 1.89 -2.33
C GLY A 134 -24.02 3.28 -1.98
N LEU A 135 -23.66 4.29 -2.76
CA LEU A 135 -24.13 5.67 -2.59
C LEU A 135 -25.64 5.77 -2.80
N ALA A 136 -26.17 5.16 -3.86
CA ALA A 136 -27.61 5.14 -4.11
C ALA A 136 -28.37 4.47 -2.96
N GLY A 137 -27.91 3.32 -2.48
CA GLY A 137 -28.48 2.64 -1.31
C GLY A 137 -28.45 3.51 -0.05
N LEU A 138 -27.34 4.22 0.19
CA LEU A 138 -27.20 5.16 1.32
C LEU A 138 -28.17 6.34 1.22
N VAL A 139 -28.33 6.94 0.03
CA VAL A 139 -29.28 8.03 -0.18
C VAL A 139 -30.71 7.55 0.01
N LEU A 140 -31.06 6.38 -0.55
CA LEU A 140 -32.37 5.78 -0.39
C LEU A 140 -32.68 5.48 1.09
N SER A 141 -31.71 4.96 1.85
CA SER A 141 -31.92 4.68 3.28
C SER A 141 -32.16 5.96 4.10
N LEU A 142 -31.51 7.08 3.75
CA LEU A 142 -31.72 8.36 4.42
C LEU A 142 -33.07 9.01 4.05
N VAL A 143 -33.46 8.94 2.77
CA VAL A 143 -34.70 9.54 2.25
C VAL A 143 -35.94 8.73 2.67
N PHE A 144 -35.86 7.41 2.60
CA PHE A 144 -36.99 6.52 2.90
C PHE A 144 -36.98 5.99 4.33
N GLY A 145 -35.82 5.86 4.99
CA GLY A 145 -35.71 5.45 6.40
C GLY A 145 -36.25 6.49 7.38
N ARG A 146 -36.32 7.77 6.99
CA ARG A 146 -37.00 8.82 7.76
C ARG A 146 -38.53 8.80 7.66
N ARG A 147 -39.11 8.02 6.73
CA ARG A 147 -40.57 7.98 6.51
C ARG A 147 -41.28 6.78 7.17
N GLY A 148 -40.54 5.78 7.66
CA GLY A 148 -41.08 4.56 8.28
C GLY A 148 -41.02 4.48 9.80
N GLY A 149 -40.34 5.42 10.47
CA GLY A 149 -40.27 5.46 11.94
C GLY A 149 -41.36 6.36 12.50
N GLY A 150 -42.44 5.75 12.99
CA GLY A 150 -43.54 6.45 13.66
C GLY A 150 -43.04 7.42 14.73
N HIS A 151 -43.70 8.57 14.82
CA HIS A 151 -43.54 9.49 15.92
C HIS A 151 -43.69 8.72 17.24
N PRO A 152 -42.80 8.88 18.24
CA PRO A 152 -43.10 8.45 19.59
C PRO A 152 -44.38 9.17 20.02
N GLN A 153 -45.46 8.43 20.23
CA GLN A 153 -46.67 8.99 20.81
C GLN A 153 -46.29 9.56 22.18
N ASN A 154 -46.50 10.86 22.34
CA ASN A 154 -46.26 11.58 23.57
C ASN A 154 -47.00 10.85 24.72
N PRO A 155 -46.27 10.30 25.73
CA PRO A 155 -46.89 9.54 26.82
C PRO A 155 -47.86 10.35 27.69
N ASN A 156 -47.81 11.69 27.60
CA ASN A 156 -48.62 12.60 28.41
C ASN A 156 -49.98 12.97 27.80
N SER A 157 -50.41 12.28 26.74
CA SER A 157 -51.72 12.54 26.12
C SER A 157 -52.83 11.76 26.83
N GLN A 158 -53.05 12.03 28.11
CA GLN A 158 -54.28 11.56 28.77
C GLN A 158 -55.48 12.28 28.13
N PRO A 159 -56.49 11.57 27.60
CA PRO A 159 -57.67 12.22 27.08
C PRO A 159 -58.41 12.92 28.23
N PRO A 160 -58.97 14.13 28.01
CA PRO A 160 -59.62 14.88 29.09
C PRO A 160 -60.77 14.07 29.68
N PRO A 161 -60.92 14.05 31.03
CA PRO A 161 -61.90 13.20 31.69
C PRO A 161 -63.32 13.59 31.25
N PRO A 162 -64.20 12.60 31.01
CA PRO A 162 -65.52 12.86 30.47
C PRO A 162 -66.36 13.63 31.51
N ARG A 163 -66.90 14.78 31.10
CA ARG A 163 -67.78 15.62 31.93
C ARG A 163 -69.18 14.99 31.97
N TRP A 164 -69.46 14.20 32.98
CA TRP A 164 -70.80 13.65 33.21
C TRP A 164 -71.58 14.63 34.10
N GLY A 165 -72.61 15.26 33.54
CA GLY A 165 -73.61 16.01 34.30
C GLY A 165 -74.22 17.21 33.57
N ARG A 166 -75.38 17.02 32.90
CA ARG A 166 -76.63 17.78 33.09
C ARG A 166 -77.76 17.39 32.12
N GLY A 167 -78.89 16.97 32.72
CA GLY A 167 -80.30 17.17 32.28
C GLY A 167 -80.85 16.14 31.27
N GLY A 168 -82.03 15.53 31.42
CA GLY A 168 -83.17 15.58 32.35
C GLY A 168 -84.04 14.33 32.07
N ALA A 169 -85.17 13.99 32.70
CA ALA A 169 -86.06 14.53 33.74
C ALA A 169 -86.98 13.34 34.17
N PRO A 170 -87.74 13.39 35.28
CA PRO A 170 -89.07 12.79 35.34
C PRO A 170 -90.14 13.76 34.84
#